data_AF-A0A9P6BUL7-F1
#
_entry.id   AF-A0A9P6BUL7-F1
#
_cell.length_a   1.000
_cell.length_b   1.000
_cell.length_c   1.000
_cell.angle_alpha   90.00
_cell.angle_beta   90.00
_cell.angle_gamma   90.00
#
_symmetry.space_group_name_H-M   'P 1'
#
loop_
_entity.id
_entity.type
_entity.pdbx_description
1 polymer ?
#
loop_
_entity_poly.entity_id
_entity_poly.type
_entity_poly.pdbx_seq_one_letter_code
_entity_poly.pdbx_strand_id
1 'polypeptide(L)'
;MSTASVAGAAKSAATKSSPSKTVYLFRHIQTSQVLVSLKNTVEKQSLKQITDETRRPAHVRHDHWHPLVAIQGFPHHQDALAFHNSLRDHQLNLHATRIADEKHMLQPRRLRAPQEMNQVDGTLIKMVELLNEQPQIKANKGEGIQILWEREGIRKQILEKDGIILPEGIKHGDLSIKRGRDIVNA
;
A
#
# COMPACT_ATOMS: atom_id res chain seq x y z
N MET A 1 38.03 25.72 45.10
CA MET A 1 36.57 25.62 44.93
C MET A 1 36.26 25.53 43.44
N SER A 2 35.32 24.64 43.09
CA SER A 2 34.67 24.41 41.78
C SER A 2 35.52 24.03 40.56
N THR A 3 35.60 22.72 40.30
CA THR A 3 35.84 22.15 38.96
C THR A 3 34.51 21.76 38.32
N ALA A 4 34.19 22.36 37.18
CA ALA A 4 32.98 22.10 36.42
C ALA A 4 33.03 20.71 35.74
N SER A 5 32.04 19.86 36.02
CA SER A 5 31.83 18.60 35.29
C SER A 5 31.05 18.88 34.00
N VAL A 6 31.72 18.76 32.86
CA VAL A 6 31.08 18.78 31.53
C VAL A 6 30.42 17.43 31.29
N ALA A 7 29.10 17.38 31.39
CA ALA A 7 28.30 16.20 31.05
C ALA A 7 28.32 15.99 29.53
N GLY A 8 28.87 14.85 29.10
CA GLY A 8 28.92 14.42 27.72
C GLY A 8 27.52 14.21 27.14
N ALA A 9 27.27 14.83 25.99
CA ALA A 9 26.07 14.59 25.18
C ALA A 9 26.09 13.15 24.64
N ALA A 10 25.21 12.30 25.19
CA ALA A 10 24.94 10.99 24.63
C ALA A 10 24.25 11.17 23.26
N LYS A 11 25.00 10.95 22.18
CA LYS A 11 24.42 10.77 20.84
C LYS A 11 23.53 9.52 20.89
N SER A 12 22.23 9.72 20.89
CA SER A 12 21.24 8.66 20.71
C SER A 12 21.51 7.95 19.38
N ALA A 13 22.06 6.75 19.46
CA ALA A 13 22.28 5.89 18.32
C ALA A 13 20.94 5.57 17.66
N ALA A 14 20.80 5.89 16.37
CA ALA A 14 19.67 5.49 15.56
C ALA A 14 19.63 3.95 15.51
N THR A 15 18.74 3.35 16.30
CA THR A 15 18.39 1.93 16.20
C THR A 15 17.92 1.67 14.77
N LYS A 16 18.75 0.97 13.99
CA LYS A 16 18.38 0.47 12.66
C LYS A 16 17.18 -0.47 12.85
N SER A 17 15.99 0.01 12.53
CA SER A 17 14.77 -0.79 12.53
C SER A 17 14.98 -2.00 11.62
N SER A 18 14.64 -3.20 12.10
CA SER A 18 14.68 -4.41 11.28
C SER A 18 13.87 -4.20 9.99
N PRO A 19 14.35 -4.69 8.84
CA PRO A 19 13.65 -4.50 7.58
C PRO A 19 12.28 -5.18 7.63
N SER A 20 11.23 -4.45 7.23
CA SER A 20 9.85 -4.91 7.38
C SER A 20 9.51 -6.03 6.41
N LYS A 21 8.85 -7.07 6.90
CA LYS A 21 8.30 -8.18 6.10
C LYS A 21 6.82 -7.96 5.78
N THR A 22 6.39 -6.70 5.78
CA THR A 22 4.99 -6.30 5.67
C THR A 22 4.87 -5.23 4.61
N VAL A 23 3.89 -5.39 3.72
CA VAL A 23 3.53 -4.40 2.70
C VAL A 23 2.19 -3.80 3.06
N TYR A 24 2.12 -2.48 3.04
CA TYR A 24 0.96 -1.69 3.41
C TYR A 24 0.40 -0.94 2.21
N LEU A 25 -0.92 -0.94 2.09
CA LEU A 25 -1.68 -0.14 1.14
C LEU A 25 -2.48 0.90 1.91
N PHE A 26 -2.38 2.16 1.50
CA PHE A 26 -3.12 3.27 2.06
C PHE A 26 -4.01 3.87 0.99
N ARG A 27 -5.27 4.16 1.31
CA ARG A 27 -6.16 4.90 0.42
C ARG A 27 -6.37 6.33 0.91
N HIS A 28 -6.52 7.24 -0.03
CA HIS A 28 -7.00 8.57 0.26
C HIS A 28 -8.54 8.55 0.36
N ILE A 29 -9.11 8.97 1.48
CA ILE A 29 -10.55 8.81 1.77
C ILE A 29 -11.48 9.55 0.82
N GLN A 30 -11.03 10.66 0.22
CA GLN A 30 -11.86 11.46 -0.69
C GLN A 30 -11.68 11.10 -2.16
N THR A 31 -10.48 10.65 -2.53
CA THR A 31 -10.08 10.53 -3.94
C THR A 31 -9.91 9.08 -4.37
N SER A 32 -9.88 8.15 -3.41
CA SER A 32 -9.63 6.73 -3.64
C SER A 32 -8.30 6.44 -4.35
N GLN A 33 -7.35 7.37 -4.28
CA GLN A 33 -5.97 7.14 -4.71
C GLN A 33 -5.28 6.20 -3.72
N VAL A 34 -4.35 5.38 -4.21
CA VAL A 34 -3.67 4.37 -3.39
C VAL A 34 -2.17 4.66 -3.33
N LEU A 35 -1.60 4.50 -2.14
CA LEU A 35 -0.16 4.52 -1.90
C LEU A 35 0.30 3.20 -1.31
N VAL A 36 1.42 2.71 -1.82
CA VAL A 36 2.08 1.50 -1.33
C VAL A 36 3.24 1.91 -0.41
N SER A 37 3.42 1.22 0.70
CA SER A 37 4.51 1.48 1.65
C SER A 37 5.00 0.19 2.29
N LEU A 38 6.28 0.14 2.64
CA LEU A 38 6.84 -0.90 3.51
C LEU A 38 6.74 -0.52 5.00
N LYS A 39 6.37 0.72 5.29
CA LYS A 39 6.16 1.24 6.64
C LYS A 39 4.68 1.29 6.96
N ASN A 40 4.35 1.16 8.24
CA ASN A 40 2.99 1.31 8.76
C ASN A 40 2.49 2.77 8.72
N THR A 41 3.27 3.70 8.18
CA THR A 41 2.91 5.11 7.98
C THR A 41 3.16 5.54 6.54
N VAL A 42 2.40 6.53 6.08
CA VAL A 42 2.61 7.19 4.78
C VAL A 42 3.66 8.29 4.92
N GLU A 43 4.67 8.27 4.05
CA GLU A 43 5.73 9.26 4.00
C GLU A 43 5.52 10.25 2.85
N LYS A 44 6.10 11.45 2.96
CA LYS A 44 6.04 12.47 1.90
C LYS A 44 6.54 11.95 0.55
N GLN A 45 7.53 11.05 0.56
CA GLN A 45 8.08 10.46 -0.65
C GLN A 45 7.09 9.51 -1.36
N SER A 46 6.15 8.91 -0.62
CA SER A 46 5.13 8.02 -1.19
C SER A 46 4.22 8.77 -2.18
N LEU A 47 4.00 10.08 -2.00
CA LEU A 47 3.21 10.88 -2.95
C LEU A 47 3.76 10.90 -4.38
N LYS A 48 5.06 10.62 -4.57
CA LYS A 48 5.67 10.50 -5.90
C LYS A 48 5.11 9.34 -6.72
N GLN A 49 4.38 8.41 -6.10
CA GLN A 49 3.66 7.34 -6.80
C GLN A 49 2.48 7.88 -7.64
N ILE A 50 1.91 9.02 -7.25
CA ILE A 50 0.87 9.70 -8.03
C ILE A 50 1.60 10.55 -9.09
N THR A 51 1.65 10.10 -10.33
CA THR A 51 2.43 10.74 -11.40
C THR A 51 1.82 12.06 -11.89
N ASP A 52 0.49 12.17 -11.93
CA ASP A 52 -0.20 13.44 -12.26
C ASP A 52 -0.03 14.46 -11.12
N GLU A 53 0.82 15.45 -11.36
CA GLU A 53 1.12 16.51 -10.38
C GLU A 53 -0.09 17.37 -10.05
N THR A 54 -1.04 17.53 -10.99
CA THR A 54 -2.24 18.35 -10.77
C THR A 54 -3.20 17.71 -9.77
N ARG A 55 -3.10 16.39 -9.57
CA ARG A 55 -3.95 15.60 -8.67
C ARG A 55 -3.19 15.02 -7.50
N ARG A 56 -1.89 15.26 -7.44
CA ARG A 56 -1.05 14.89 -6.31
C ARG A 56 -1.30 15.89 -5.18
N PRO A 57 -1.68 15.43 -3.97
CA PRO A 57 -1.72 16.29 -2.81
C PRO A 57 -0.36 16.97 -2.56
N ALA A 58 -0.35 18.25 -2.19
CA ALA A 58 0.89 18.99 -1.95
C ALA A 58 1.71 18.45 -0.77
N HIS A 59 1.04 17.89 0.23
CA HIS A 59 1.64 17.26 1.40
C HIS A 59 0.80 16.07 1.89
N VAL A 60 1.41 15.18 2.66
CA VAL A 60 0.72 14.05 3.27
C VAL A 60 -0.06 14.57 4.47
N ARG A 61 -1.38 14.52 4.36
CA ARG A 61 -2.32 14.78 5.44
C ARG A 61 -2.72 13.46 6.11
N HIS A 62 -2.19 13.18 7.29
CA HIS A 62 -2.37 11.88 7.97
C HIS A 62 -3.84 11.51 8.23
N ASP A 63 -4.73 12.49 8.32
CA ASP A 63 -6.18 12.33 8.45
C ASP A 63 -6.85 11.85 7.15
N HIS A 64 -6.27 12.15 5.99
CA HIS A 64 -6.85 11.77 4.71
C HIS A 64 -6.39 10.41 4.20
N TRP A 65 -5.28 9.89 4.71
CA TRP A 65 -4.70 8.61 4.30
C TRP A 65 -5.05 7.52 5.30
N HIS A 66 -5.90 6.60 4.90
CA HIS A 66 -6.35 5.49 5.75
C HIS A 66 -5.70 4.18 5.31
N PRO A 67 -5.24 3.34 6.25
CA PRO A 67 -4.82 1.98 5.96
C PRO A 67 -5.96 1.19 5.30
N LEU A 68 -5.68 0.58 4.16
CA LEU A 68 -6.63 -0.18 3.37
C LEU A 68 -6.38 -1.69 3.54
N VAL A 69 -5.13 -2.11 3.35
CA VAL A 69 -4.70 -3.51 3.45
C VAL A 69 -3.29 -3.58 4.01
N ALA A 70 -3.00 -4.59 4.84
CA ALA A 70 -1.64 -4.97 5.20
C ALA A 70 -1.41 -6.45 4.83
N ILE A 71 -0.28 -6.74 4.19
CA ILE A 71 0.10 -8.07 3.74
C ILE A 71 1.36 -8.48 4.48
N GLN A 72 1.27 -9.58 5.22
CA GLN A 72 2.32 -10.10 6.10
C GLN A 72 2.65 -11.54 5.74
N GLY A 73 3.74 -12.04 6.33
CA GLY A 73 4.15 -13.43 6.19
C GLY A 73 5.10 -13.68 5.03
N PHE A 74 5.65 -12.63 4.41
CA PHE A 74 6.71 -12.78 3.43
C PHE A 74 7.92 -13.49 4.08
N PRO A 75 8.46 -14.57 3.49
CA PRO A 75 9.58 -15.32 4.09
C PRO A 75 10.80 -14.42 4.33
N HIS A 76 11.17 -13.66 3.30
CA HIS A 76 12.29 -12.71 3.33
C HIS A 76 11.81 -11.28 3.10
N HIS A 77 12.57 -10.32 3.62
CA HIS A 77 12.32 -8.90 3.34
C HIS A 77 12.42 -8.58 1.85
N GLN A 78 13.31 -9.26 1.12
CA GLN A 78 13.48 -9.06 -0.32
C GLN A 78 12.21 -9.42 -1.09
N ASP A 79 11.47 -10.43 -0.65
CA ASP A 79 10.20 -10.83 -1.27
C ASP A 79 9.14 -9.74 -1.09
N ALA A 80 9.05 -9.18 0.13
CA ALA A 80 8.17 -8.06 0.44
C ALA A 80 8.55 -6.80 -0.35
N LEU A 81 9.86 -6.52 -0.48
CA LEU A 81 10.38 -5.38 -1.25
C LEU A 81 10.10 -5.55 -2.75
N ALA A 82 10.30 -6.74 -3.30
CA ALA A 82 9.99 -7.05 -4.70
C ALA A 82 8.50 -6.86 -4.98
N PHE A 83 7.65 -7.42 -4.11
CA PHE A 83 6.20 -7.25 -4.19
C PHE A 83 5.78 -5.77 -4.11
N HIS A 84 6.33 -5.04 -3.14
CA HIS A 84 6.12 -3.59 -2.99
C HIS A 84 6.51 -2.84 -4.28
N ASN A 85 7.67 -3.16 -4.85
CA ASN A 85 8.16 -2.49 -6.06
C ASN A 85 7.25 -2.80 -7.25
N SER A 86 6.80 -4.04 -7.44
CA SER A 86 5.85 -4.39 -8.50
C SER A 86 4.52 -3.62 -8.38
N LEU A 87 3.98 -3.47 -7.17
CA LEU A 87 2.78 -2.65 -6.94
C LEU A 87 3.04 -1.17 -7.18
N ARG A 88 4.20 -0.67 -6.75
CA ARG A 88 4.61 0.72 -6.98
C ARG A 88 4.77 1.02 -8.46
N ASP A 89 5.39 0.12 -9.22
CA ASP A 89 5.59 0.26 -10.66
C ASP A 89 4.24 0.25 -11.39
N HIS A 90 3.31 -0.60 -10.94
CA HIS A 90 1.93 -0.53 -11.41
C HIS A 90 1.31 0.86 -11.17
N GLN A 91 1.43 1.44 -9.97
CA GLN A 91 0.93 2.80 -9.69
C GLN A 91 1.54 3.86 -10.60
N LEU A 92 2.86 3.81 -10.81
CA LEU A 92 3.56 4.76 -11.66
C LEU A 92 3.07 4.68 -13.11
N ASN A 93 2.75 3.47 -13.59
CA ASN A 93 2.31 3.23 -14.96
C ASN A 93 0.81 3.47 -15.17
N LEU A 94 -0.03 3.54 -14.13
CA LEU A 94 -1.49 3.72 -14.25
C LEU A 94 -1.88 4.97 -15.05
N HIS A 95 -1.15 6.07 -14.89
CA HIS A 95 -1.47 7.29 -15.64
C HIS A 95 -1.10 7.15 -17.12
N ALA A 96 0.04 6.54 -17.43
CA ALA A 96 0.48 6.30 -18.79
C ALA A 96 -0.47 5.35 -19.54
N THR A 97 -0.93 4.28 -18.88
CA THR A 97 -1.88 3.33 -19.50
C THR A 97 -3.23 3.99 -19.80
N ARG A 98 -3.70 4.90 -18.95
CA ARG A 98 -4.95 5.62 -19.18
C ARG A 98 -4.86 6.67 -20.28
N ILE A 99 -3.71 7.32 -20.45
CA ILE A 99 -3.48 8.22 -21.59
C ILE A 99 -3.44 7.44 -22.90
N ALA A 100 -2.88 6.23 -22.88
CA ALA A 100 -2.82 5.36 -24.05
C ALA A 100 -4.19 4.80 -24.47
N ASP A 101 -5.18 4.78 -23.58
CA ASP A 101 -6.53 4.35 -23.92
C ASP A 101 -7.30 5.46 -24.66
N GLU A 102 -7.49 5.27 -25.97
CA GLU A 102 -8.22 6.21 -26.83
C GLU A 102 -9.66 6.43 -26.37
N LYS A 103 -10.35 5.37 -25.91
CA LYS A 103 -11.73 5.48 -25.44
C LYS A 103 -11.81 6.34 -24.19
N HIS A 104 -10.82 6.20 -23.32
CA HIS A 104 -10.69 7.04 -22.14
C HIS A 104 -10.47 8.48 -22.54
N MET A 105 -9.51 8.77 -23.42
CA MET A 105 -9.15 10.14 -23.82
C MET A 105 -10.25 10.92 -24.56
N LEU A 106 -11.16 10.23 -25.25
CA LEU A 106 -12.35 10.83 -25.86
C LEU A 106 -13.36 11.37 -24.83
N GLN A 107 -13.30 10.91 -23.57
CA GLN A 107 -14.22 11.36 -22.55
C GLN A 107 -13.91 12.78 -22.06
N PRO A 108 -14.94 13.58 -21.71
CA PRO A 108 -14.74 14.88 -21.07
C PRO A 108 -13.92 14.77 -19.78
N ARG A 109 -13.02 15.74 -19.55
CA ARG A 109 -12.13 15.77 -18.37
C ARG A 109 -12.86 15.61 -17.03
N ARG A 110 -14.07 16.15 -16.91
CA ARG A 110 -14.91 16.04 -15.71
C ARG A 110 -15.30 14.59 -15.35
N LEU A 111 -15.42 13.71 -16.35
CA LEU A 111 -15.75 12.30 -16.14
C LEU A 111 -14.49 11.46 -15.95
N ARG A 112 -13.41 11.80 -16.67
CA ARG A 112 -12.11 11.12 -16.55
C ARG A 112 -11.48 11.32 -15.18
N ALA A 113 -11.55 12.53 -14.63
CA ALA A 113 -10.82 12.85 -13.40
C ALA A 113 -11.19 11.94 -12.20
N PRO A 114 -12.48 11.74 -11.87
CA PRO A 114 -12.86 10.81 -10.79
C PRO A 114 -12.46 9.35 -11.07
N GLN A 115 -12.61 8.87 -12.31
CA GLN A 115 -12.22 7.51 -12.69
C GLN A 115 -10.72 7.31 -12.55
N GLU A 116 -9.93 8.31 -12.94
CA GLU A 116 -8.49 8.28 -12.84
C GLU A 116 -7.99 8.35 -11.38
N MET A 117 -8.74 9.03 -10.51
CA MET A 117 -8.41 9.12 -9.09
C MET A 117 -8.77 7.83 -8.34
N ASN A 118 -9.85 7.15 -8.75
CA ASN A 118 -10.19 5.85 -8.20
C ASN A 118 -9.17 4.79 -8.64
N GLN A 119 -8.32 4.40 -7.70
CA GLN A 119 -7.24 3.42 -7.90
C GLN A 119 -7.44 2.16 -7.06
N VAL A 120 -8.37 2.16 -6.09
CA VAL A 120 -8.56 1.07 -5.12
C VAL A 120 -8.74 -0.27 -5.82
N ASP A 121 -9.75 -0.39 -6.67
CA ASP A 121 -10.12 -1.66 -7.28
C ASP A 121 -8.97 -2.21 -8.15
N GLY A 122 -8.47 -1.41 -9.10
CA GLY A 122 -7.37 -1.82 -9.97
C GLY A 122 -6.09 -2.21 -9.22
N THR A 123 -5.78 -1.52 -8.12
CA THR A 123 -4.61 -1.86 -7.30
C THR A 123 -4.79 -3.18 -6.57
N LEU A 124 -6.00 -3.44 -6.07
CA LEU A 124 -6.29 -4.66 -5.33
C LEU A 124 -6.39 -5.87 -6.27
N ILE A 125 -6.90 -5.70 -7.49
CA ILE A 125 -6.81 -6.69 -8.57
C ILE A 125 -5.34 -7.02 -8.83
N LYS A 126 -4.51 -6.00 -9.06
CA LYS A 126 -3.08 -6.21 -9.34
C LYS A 126 -2.35 -6.85 -8.16
N MET A 127 -2.72 -6.50 -6.93
CA MET A 127 -2.21 -7.13 -5.72
C MET A 127 -2.47 -8.63 -5.74
N VAL A 128 -3.69 -9.08 -6.06
CA VAL A 128 -4.01 -10.51 -6.11
C VAL A 128 -3.28 -11.21 -7.26
N GLU A 129 -3.21 -10.59 -8.45
CA GLU A 129 -2.41 -11.11 -9.58
C GLU A 129 -0.95 -11.34 -9.17
N LEU A 130 -0.33 -10.34 -8.54
CA LEU A 130 1.07 -10.42 -8.11
C LEU A 130 1.28 -11.48 -7.03
N LEU A 131 0.35 -11.61 -6.09
CA LEU A 131 0.41 -12.68 -5.08
C LEU A 131 0.33 -14.06 -5.75
N ASN A 132 -0.56 -14.19 -6.73
CA ASN A 132 -0.69 -15.41 -7.52
C ASN A 132 0.57 -15.68 -8.34
N GLU A 133 1.27 -14.68 -8.85
CA GLU A 133 2.49 -14.83 -9.65
C GLU A 133 3.73 -15.22 -8.84
N GLN A 134 3.77 -14.90 -7.54
CA GLN A 134 4.96 -15.16 -6.72
C GLN A 134 5.26 -16.67 -6.59
N PRO A 135 6.47 -17.14 -6.97
CA PRO A 135 6.83 -18.56 -6.94
C PRO A 135 6.69 -19.19 -5.55
N GLN A 136 7.11 -18.48 -4.49
CA GLN A 136 6.98 -18.97 -3.12
C GLN A 136 5.51 -19.15 -2.68
N ILE A 137 4.62 -18.26 -3.12
CA ILE A 137 3.19 -18.33 -2.77
C ILE A 137 2.55 -19.47 -3.55
N LYS A 138 2.89 -19.65 -4.83
CA LYS A 138 2.44 -20.81 -5.62
C LYS A 138 2.90 -22.14 -5.01
N ALA A 139 4.19 -22.23 -4.64
CA ALA A 139 4.78 -23.46 -4.10
C ALA A 139 4.11 -23.89 -2.78
N ASN A 140 3.86 -22.93 -1.89
CA ASN A 140 3.25 -23.19 -0.58
C ASN A 140 1.72 -23.01 -0.58
N LYS A 141 1.08 -22.86 -1.76
CA LYS A 141 -0.36 -22.57 -1.92
C LYS A 141 -0.85 -21.38 -1.07
N GLY A 142 0.02 -20.41 -0.79
CA GLY A 142 -0.27 -19.24 0.05
C GLY A 142 -0.14 -19.44 1.55
N GLU A 143 0.26 -20.62 2.02
CA GLU A 143 0.46 -20.89 3.44
C GLU A 143 1.54 -19.96 4.04
N GLY A 144 1.21 -19.37 5.18
CA GLY A 144 2.08 -18.43 5.90
C GLY A 144 1.84 -16.95 5.54
N ILE A 145 1.17 -16.66 4.41
CA ILE A 145 0.78 -15.29 4.06
C ILE A 145 -0.54 -14.92 4.77
N GLN A 146 -0.57 -13.71 5.33
CA GLN A 146 -1.77 -13.15 5.94
C GLN A 146 -2.10 -11.79 5.33
N ILE A 147 -3.35 -11.62 4.90
CA ILE A 147 -3.89 -10.35 4.42
C ILE A 147 -4.88 -9.80 5.43
N LEU A 148 -4.57 -8.62 5.96
CA LEU A 148 -5.43 -7.88 6.88
C LEU A 148 -6.17 -6.79 6.10
N TRP A 149 -7.49 -6.80 6.16
CA TRP A 149 -8.37 -5.90 5.41
C TRP A 149 -8.98 -4.84 6.33
N GLU A 150 -9.07 -3.58 5.88
CA GLU A 150 -9.79 -2.54 6.62
C GLU A 150 -11.27 -2.91 6.85
N ARG A 151 -11.91 -3.50 5.82
CA ARG A 151 -13.33 -3.90 5.87
C ARG A 151 -13.53 -5.17 5.08
N GLU A 152 -14.35 -6.07 5.63
CA GLU A 152 -14.74 -7.31 4.95
C GLU A 152 -15.47 -7.07 3.62
N GLY A 153 -16.23 -5.97 3.52
CA GLY A 153 -16.94 -5.60 2.29
C GLY A 153 -16.01 -5.36 1.10
N ILE A 154 -14.80 -4.83 1.32
CA ILE A 154 -13.81 -4.59 0.26
C ILE A 154 -13.30 -5.94 -0.26
N ARG A 155 -13.01 -6.87 0.66
CA ARG A 155 -12.62 -8.24 0.32
C ARG A 155 -13.69 -8.94 -0.52
N LYS A 156 -14.95 -8.91 -0.08
CA LYS A 156 -16.08 -9.55 -0.79
C LYS A 156 -16.28 -8.95 -2.17
N GLN A 157 -16.19 -7.63 -2.30
CA GLN A 157 -16.30 -6.97 -3.60
C GLN A 157 -15.29 -7.51 -4.61
N ILE A 158 -14.02 -7.66 -4.23
CA ILE A 158 -12.98 -8.13 -5.16
C ILE A 158 -13.10 -9.63 -5.45
N LEU A 159 -13.34 -10.43 -4.42
CA LEU A 159 -13.41 -11.89 -4.56
C LEU A 159 -14.66 -12.34 -5.32
N GLU A 160 -15.81 -11.73 -5.04
CA GLU A 160 -17.11 -12.19 -5.54
C GLU A 160 -17.54 -11.48 -6.82
N LYS A 161 -17.28 -10.17 -6.96
CA LYS A 161 -17.73 -9.39 -8.12
C LYS A 161 -16.80 -9.54 -9.31
N ASP A 162 -15.49 -9.50 -9.05
CA ASP A 162 -14.47 -9.52 -10.11
C ASP A 162 -14.01 -10.96 -10.42
N GLY A 163 -14.49 -11.96 -9.66
CA GLY A 163 -14.23 -13.39 -9.89
C GLY A 163 -12.77 -13.78 -9.66
N ILE A 164 -12.02 -13.00 -8.90
CA ILE A 164 -10.59 -13.21 -8.71
C ILE A 164 -10.36 -14.22 -7.59
N ILE A 165 -9.62 -15.28 -7.91
CA ILE A 165 -9.33 -16.37 -6.98
C ILE A 165 -8.02 -16.08 -6.26
N LEU A 166 -8.08 -15.97 -4.93
CA LEU A 166 -6.92 -15.99 -4.04
C LEU A 166 -6.54 -17.45 -3.71
N PRO A 167 -5.25 -17.77 -3.52
CA PRO A 167 -4.82 -19.11 -3.11
C PRO A 167 -5.44 -19.49 -1.76
N GLU A 168 -5.93 -20.73 -1.65
CA GLU A 168 -6.69 -21.22 -0.49
C GLU A 168 -5.93 -21.15 0.84
N GLY A 169 -4.59 -21.19 0.81
CA GLY A 169 -3.75 -21.15 2.01
C GLY A 169 -3.57 -19.75 2.62
N ILE A 170 -4.00 -18.68 1.94
CA ILE A 170 -3.87 -17.32 2.45
C ILE A 170 -4.84 -17.08 3.59
N LYS A 171 -4.30 -16.67 4.74
CA LYS A 171 -5.12 -16.28 5.89
C LYS A 171 -5.65 -14.86 5.69
N HIS A 172 -6.93 -14.67 5.97
CA HIS A 172 -7.56 -13.36 5.97
C HIS A 172 -7.92 -12.95 7.39
N GLY A 173 -7.72 -11.68 7.71
CA GLY A 173 -8.13 -11.10 8.99
C GLY A 173 -8.52 -9.63 8.85
N ASP A 174 -8.96 -9.05 9.95
CA ASP A 174 -9.33 -7.64 10.01
C ASP A 174 -8.14 -6.79 10.42
N LEU A 175 -7.99 -5.65 9.75
CA LEU A 175 -6.98 -4.66 10.07
C LEU A 175 -7.45 -3.87 11.28
N SER A 176 -6.73 -4.00 12.40
CA SER A 176 -7.05 -3.28 13.64
C SER A 176 -6.43 -1.90 13.59
N ILE A 177 -7.29 -0.89 13.44
CA ILE A 177 -6.88 0.51 13.30
C ILE A 177 -7.31 1.30 14.53
N LYS A 178 -6.36 1.89 15.26
CA LYS A 178 -6.63 2.87 16.34
C LYS A 178 -6.76 4.26 15.74
N ARG A 179 -7.74 5.02 16.23
CA ARG A 179 -7.98 6.43 15.83
C ARG A 179 -8.09 6.62 14.31
N GLY A 180 -8.59 5.61 13.60
CA GLY A 180 -8.78 5.63 12.14
C GLY A 180 -7.52 5.59 11.28
N ARG A 181 -6.31 5.57 11.88
CA ARG A 181 -5.06 5.65 11.11
C ARG A 181 -3.90 4.77 11.61
N ASP A 182 -3.84 4.47 12.90
CA ASP A 182 -2.70 3.79 13.51
C ASP A 182 -2.91 2.28 13.46
N ILE A 183 -2.09 1.57 12.68
CA ILE A 183 -2.18 0.12 12.53
C ILE A 183 -1.60 -0.57 13.77
N VAL A 184 -2.34 -1.49 14.38
CA VAL A 184 -1.98 -2.12 15.67
C VAL A 184 -1.52 -3.57 15.52
N ASN A 185 -2.02 -4.29 14.54
CA ASN A 185 -1.83 -5.74 14.40
C ASN A 185 -0.97 -6.11 13.19
N ALA A 186 0.01 -5.27 12.82
CA ALA A 186 0.83 -5.49 11.62
C ALA A 186 2.33 -5.24 11.73
#